data_AF-A0A1B6DFU4-F1
#
_entry.id   AF-A0A1B6DFU4-F1
#
_cell.length_a   1.000
_cell.length_b   1.000
_cell.length_c   1.000
_cell.angle_alpha   90.00
_cell.angle_beta   90.00
_cell.angle_gamma   90.00
#
_symmetry.space_group_name_H-M   'P 1'
#
loop_
_entity.id
_entity.type
_entity.pdbx_description
1 polymer ?
#
loop_
_entity_poly.entity_id
_entity_poly.type
_entity_poly.pdbx_seq_one_letter_code
_entity_poly.pdbx_strand_id
1 'polypeptide(L)'
;MKFKNRKMLELNLKFFKCIYALLFLLGGTQSDDNHAKYFGDVIFSNVIFRHGDRMPLDLYPNDPNINAKWPFQLAQLSNIGKRQEYKLGHWLRQRYSHLLSSAYKSDEIYVVSTDVDRTIMSAQCCLAGMFEP
;
A
#
# COMPACT_ATOMS: atom_id res chain seq x y z
N MET A 1 9.11 63.80 -6.68
CA MET A 1 9.09 62.90 -7.86
C MET A 1 9.74 61.52 -7.59
N LYS A 2 9.54 60.89 -6.40
CA LYS A 2 10.15 59.57 -6.04
C LYS A 2 9.14 58.46 -5.73
N PHE A 3 7.87 58.77 -5.49
CA PHE A 3 6.85 57.80 -5.08
C PHE A 3 6.25 56.95 -6.22
N LYS A 4 6.19 57.47 -7.45
CA LYS A 4 5.59 56.77 -8.60
C LYS A 4 6.42 55.55 -9.03
N ASN A 5 7.74 55.63 -8.88
CA ASN A 5 8.65 54.54 -9.25
C ASN A 5 8.62 53.35 -8.30
N ARG A 6 8.33 53.55 -6.99
CA ARG A 6 8.22 52.44 -6.03
C ARG A 6 6.99 51.57 -6.29
N LYS A 7 5.83 52.17 -6.58
CA LYS A 7 4.62 51.42 -6.94
C LYS A 7 4.78 50.65 -8.25
N MET A 8 5.44 51.23 -9.24
CA MET A 8 5.78 50.53 -10.50
C MET A 8 6.73 49.36 -10.26
N LEU A 9 7.75 49.54 -9.41
CA LEU A 9 8.71 48.47 -9.07
C LEU A 9 8.01 47.30 -8.35
N GLU A 10 7.12 47.59 -7.39
CA GLU A 10 6.36 46.55 -6.69
C GLU A 10 5.37 45.82 -7.60
N LEU A 11 4.74 46.53 -8.53
CA LEU A 11 3.81 45.92 -9.48
C LEU A 11 4.56 44.96 -10.43
N ASN A 12 5.72 45.38 -10.93
CA ASN A 12 6.60 44.52 -11.73
C ASN A 12 7.09 43.32 -10.92
N LEU A 13 7.50 43.51 -9.67
CA LEU A 13 7.97 42.42 -8.81
C LEU A 13 6.86 41.40 -8.49
N LYS A 14 5.62 41.86 -8.30
CA LYS A 14 4.46 40.99 -8.14
C LYS A 14 4.16 40.22 -9.43
N PHE A 15 4.24 40.87 -10.59
CA PHE A 15 4.03 40.25 -11.88
C PHE A 15 5.07 39.15 -12.18
N PHE A 16 6.35 39.43 -11.93
CA PHE A 16 7.42 38.43 -12.07
C PHE A 16 7.28 37.26 -11.09
N LYS A 17 6.85 37.50 -9.85
CA LYS A 17 6.53 36.43 -8.90
C LYS A 17 5.35 35.57 -9.36
N CYS A 18 4.31 36.16 -9.94
CA CYS A 18 3.19 35.40 -10.51
C CYS A 18 3.62 34.56 -11.72
N ILE A 19 4.49 35.09 -12.59
CA ILE A 19 5.02 34.34 -13.74
C ILE A 19 5.88 33.16 -13.27
N TYR A 20 6.77 33.38 -12.29
CA TYR A 20 7.57 32.29 -11.71
C TYR A 20 6.70 31.24 -11.00
N ALA A 21 5.64 31.65 -10.29
CA ALA A 21 4.69 30.73 -9.69
C ALA A 21 3.90 29.93 -10.75
N LEU A 22 3.51 30.57 -11.87
CA LEU A 22 2.87 29.87 -13.00
C LEU A 22 3.82 28.88 -13.69
N LEU A 23 5.09 29.27 -13.90
CA LEU A 23 6.11 28.40 -14.47
C LEU A 23 6.42 27.20 -13.56
N PHE A 24 6.35 27.38 -12.24
CA PHE A 24 6.51 26.29 -11.28
C PHE A 24 5.29 25.36 -11.23
N LEU A 25 4.09 25.88 -11.50
CA LEU A 25 2.85 25.07 -11.61
C LEU A 25 2.74 24.34 -12.97
N LEU A 26 3.32 24.89 -14.03
CA LEU A 26 3.35 24.27 -15.37
C LEU A 26 4.56 23.34 -15.56
N GLY A 27 5.66 23.62 -14.88
CA GLY A 27 6.84 22.77 -14.81
C GLY A 27 6.66 21.66 -13.79
N GLY A 28 5.75 20.72 -14.06
CA GLY A 28 5.72 19.47 -13.29
C GLY A 28 7.10 18.82 -13.36
N THR A 29 7.66 18.43 -12.22
CA THR A 29 8.86 17.59 -12.21
C THR A 29 8.44 16.22 -12.75
N GLN A 30 8.62 15.97 -14.04
CA GLN A 30 8.66 14.61 -14.56
C GLN A 30 9.88 13.94 -13.95
N SER A 31 9.65 13.12 -12.92
CA SER A 31 10.61 12.09 -12.58
C SER A 31 10.74 11.19 -13.81
N ASP A 32 11.96 11.00 -14.28
CA ASP A 32 12.27 10.11 -15.41
C ASP A 32 12.35 8.66 -14.91
N ASP A 33 11.46 8.27 -13.99
CA ASP A 33 11.46 7.00 -13.27
C ASP A 33 10.79 5.86 -14.04
N ASN A 34 10.67 6.01 -15.37
CA ASN A 34 10.18 4.98 -16.29
C ASN A 34 11.16 3.80 -16.38
N HIS A 35 11.21 2.99 -15.32
CA HIS A 35 11.99 1.76 -15.24
C HIS A 35 11.64 0.80 -16.39
N ALA A 36 10.38 0.83 -16.85
CA ALA A 36 9.92 0.06 -18.01
C ALA A 36 10.73 0.35 -19.29
N LYS A 37 11.22 1.57 -19.48
CA LYS A 37 12.06 1.94 -20.63
C LYS A 37 13.41 1.21 -20.65
N TYR A 38 13.96 0.92 -19.47
CA TYR A 38 15.30 0.34 -19.32
C TYR A 38 15.28 -1.15 -19.01
N PHE A 39 14.24 -1.62 -18.31
CA PHE A 39 14.14 -2.99 -17.79
C PHE A 39 12.94 -3.77 -18.36
N GLY A 40 12.06 -3.12 -19.12
CA GLY A 40 10.84 -3.72 -19.66
C GLY A 40 9.68 -3.77 -18.66
N ASP A 41 8.55 -4.27 -19.14
CA ASP A 41 7.34 -4.42 -18.33
C ASP A 41 7.40 -5.66 -17.43
N VAL A 42 6.79 -5.57 -16.26
CA VAL A 42 6.58 -6.73 -15.39
C VAL A 42 5.50 -7.60 -16.01
N ILE A 43 5.88 -8.82 -16.42
CA ILE A 43 4.96 -9.80 -17.00
C ILE A 43 4.50 -10.88 -16.00
N PHE A 44 5.15 -10.98 -14.84
CA PHE A 44 4.84 -11.98 -13.82
C PHE A 44 5.42 -11.57 -12.45
N SER A 45 4.76 -11.98 -11.36
CA SER A 45 5.23 -11.73 -9.99
C SER A 45 4.92 -12.91 -9.07
N ASN A 46 5.91 -13.28 -8.25
CA ASN A 46 5.72 -14.22 -7.14
C ASN A 46 5.77 -13.45 -5.83
N VAL A 47 4.77 -13.65 -4.97
CA VAL A 47 4.70 -13.00 -3.65
C VAL A 47 4.63 -14.08 -2.58
N ILE A 48 5.59 -14.05 -1.65
CA ILE A 48 5.60 -14.91 -0.47
C ILE A 48 5.47 -14.01 0.75
N PHE A 49 4.42 -14.20 1.53
CA PHE A 49 4.16 -13.44 2.73
C PHE A 49 3.81 -14.34 3.90
N ARG A 50 4.12 -13.87 5.10
CA ARG A 50 3.76 -14.54 6.35
C ARG A 50 2.32 -14.18 6.70
N HIS A 51 1.64 -15.09 7.40
CA HIS A 51 0.36 -14.79 8.05
C HIS A 51 0.41 -13.52 8.92
N GLY A 52 -0.74 -12.90 9.15
CA GLY A 52 -0.88 -11.69 9.96
C GLY A 52 -0.75 -11.96 11.45
N ASP A 53 -0.96 -10.92 12.25
CA ASP A 53 -0.96 -11.02 13.71
C ASP A 53 -1.91 -12.14 14.21
N ARG A 54 -1.44 -12.87 15.23
CA ARG A 54 -2.12 -14.05 15.78
C ARG A 54 -1.87 -14.20 17.27
N MET A 55 -2.69 -15.02 17.91
CA MET A 55 -2.44 -15.46 19.28
C MET A 55 -1.15 -16.29 19.38
N PRO A 56 -0.51 -16.39 20.58
CA PRO A 56 0.60 -17.31 20.83
C PRO A 56 0.25 -18.73 20.37
N LEU A 57 1.25 -19.52 19.92
CA LEU A 57 0.98 -20.91 19.52
C LEU A 57 0.65 -21.77 20.75
N ASP A 58 1.45 -21.56 21.78
CA ASP A 58 1.48 -22.24 23.06
C ASP A 58 1.95 -21.25 24.14
N LEU A 59 1.74 -21.63 25.39
CA LEU A 59 2.20 -20.89 26.56
C LEU A 59 3.21 -21.75 27.31
N TYR A 60 4.24 -21.13 27.87
CA TYR A 60 5.22 -21.85 28.69
C TYR A 60 4.64 -22.14 30.09
N PRO A 61 5.16 -23.15 30.82
CA PRO A 61 4.53 -23.63 32.06
C PRO A 61 4.28 -22.56 33.14
N ASN A 62 5.14 -21.53 33.19
CA ASN A 62 5.06 -20.44 34.17
C ASN A 62 4.60 -19.11 33.55
N ASP A 63 3.85 -19.16 32.44
CA ASP A 63 3.35 -17.94 31.79
C ASP A 63 2.38 -17.20 32.72
N PRO A 64 2.64 -15.92 33.07
CA PRO A 64 1.74 -15.14 33.91
C PRO A 64 0.36 -14.95 33.28
N ASN A 65 0.23 -15.18 31.96
CA ASN A 65 -1.00 -15.06 31.18
C ASN A 65 -1.66 -16.42 30.91
N ILE A 66 -1.31 -17.50 31.62
CA ILE A 66 -1.91 -18.83 31.40
C ILE A 66 -3.45 -18.84 31.56
N ASN A 67 -3.96 -17.99 32.47
CA ASN A 67 -5.39 -17.79 32.71
C ASN A 67 -5.96 -16.58 31.96
N ALA A 68 -5.17 -15.93 31.10
CA ALA A 68 -5.66 -14.83 30.30
C ALA A 68 -6.73 -15.34 29.34
N LYS A 69 -7.88 -14.66 29.32
CA LYS A 69 -8.91 -14.88 28.30
C LYS A 69 -8.44 -14.23 27.01
N TRP A 70 -7.61 -14.95 26.25
CA TRP A 70 -7.28 -14.57 24.89
C TRP A 70 -8.59 -14.42 24.10
N PRO A 71 -8.76 -13.35 23.30
CA PRO A 71 -10.01 -13.09 22.60
C PRO A 71 -10.35 -14.17 21.56
N PHE A 72 -9.35 -14.96 21.15
CA PHE A 72 -9.48 -16.11 20.26
C PHE A 72 -8.66 -17.27 20.82
N GLN A 73 -8.88 -18.47 20.27
CA GLN A 73 -8.05 -19.63 20.61
C GLN A 73 -6.58 -19.38 20.27
N LEU A 74 -5.67 -20.08 20.94
CA LEU A 74 -4.24 -20.05 20.63
C LEU A 74 -4.01 -20.37 19.13
N ALA A 75 -2.90 -19.85 18.60
CA ALA A 75 -2.49 -19.95 17.21
C ALA A 75 -3.42 -19.30 16.16
N GLN A 76 -4.62 -18.83 16.54
CA GLN A 76 -5.59 -18.26 15.62
C GLN A 76 -5.24 -16.84 15.19
N LEU A 77 -5.60 -16.52 13.94
CA LEU A 77 -5.42 -15.19 13.37
C LEU A 77 -6.30 -14.16 14.10
N SER A 78 -5.69 -13.08 14.56
CA SER A 78 -6.41 -12.03 15.28
C SER A 78 -7.16 -11.11 14.30
N ASN A 79 -8.09 -10.29 14.81
CA ASN A 79 -8.71 -9.24 13.99
C ASN A 79 -7.70 -8.16 13.55
N ILE A 80 -6.59 -7.99 14.28
CA ILE A 80 -5.49 -7.13 13.83
C ILE A 80 -4.82 -7.78 12.60
N GLY A 81 -4.55 -9.09 12.66
CA GLY A 81 -3.97 -9.86 11.55
C GLY A 81 -4.82 -9.81 10.30
N LYS A 82 -6.14 -10.04 10.42
CA LYS A 82 -7.08 -9.90 9.29
C LYS A 82 -6.99 -8.54 8.61
N ARG A 83 -6.94 -7.46 9.40
CA ARG A 83 -6.81 -6.09 8.87
C ARG A 83 -5.44 -5.83 8.23
N GLN A 84 -4.37 -6.40 8.75
CA GLN A 84 -3.04 -6.29 8.15
C GLN A 84 -3.02 -6.92 6.76
N GLU A 85 -3.58 -8.12 6.63
CA GLU A 85 -3.63 -8.85 5.36
C GLU A 85 -4.54 -8.18 4.34
N TYR A 86 -5.69 -7.67 4.78
CA TYR A 86 -6.56 -6.87 3.92
C TYR A 86 -5.85 -5.62 3.38
N LYS A 87 -5.07 -4.93 4.22
CA LYS A 87 -4.24 -3.78 3.78
C LYS A 87 -3.12 -4.20 2.84
N LEU A 88 -2.50 -5.35 3.07
CA LEU A 88 -1.51 -5.92 2.16
C LEU A 88 -2.15 -6.19 0.78
N GLY A 89 -3.35 -6.75 0.76
CA GLY A 89 -4.13 -6.97 -0.46
C GLY A 89 -4.37 -5.69 -1.24
N HIS A 90 -4.82 -4.63 -0.56
CA HIS A 90 -4.99 -3.29 -1.16
C HIS A 90 -3.69 -2.75 -1.78
N TRP A 91 -2.59 -2.89 -1.07
CA TRP A 91 -1.29 -2.44 -1.57
C TRP A 91 -0.84 -3.26 -2.78
N LEU A 92 -1.01 -4.59 -2.76
CA LEU A 92 -0.70 -5.47 -3.90
C LEU A 92 -1.57 -5.13 -5.10
N ARG A 93 -2.86 -4.82 -4.89
CA ARG A 93 -3.78 -4.41 -5.95
C ARG A 93 -3.32 -3.14 -6.65
N GLN A 94 -2.88 -2.13 -5.88
CA GLN A 94 -2.35 -0.89 -6.43
C GLN A 94 -1.04 -1.15 -7.20
N ARG A 95 -0.13 -1.91 -6.58
CA ARG A 95 1.19 -2.23 -7.15
C ARG A 95 1.10 -2.98 -8.47
N TYR A 96 0.22 -3.96 -8.56
CA TYR A 96 0.10 -4.86 -9.72
C TYR A 96 -1.14 -4.56 -10.58
N SER A 97 -1.67 -3.34 -10.50
CA SER A 97 -2.81 -2.88 -11.31
C SER A 97 -2.55 -2.93 -12.82
N HIS A 98 -1.28 -2.88 -13.25
CA HIS A 98 -0.86 -3.03 -14.64
C HIS A 98 -0.75 -4.50 -15.08
N LEU A 99 -0.67 -5.44 -14.12
CA LEU A 99 -0.50 -6.87 -14.38
C LEU A 99 -1.83 -7.64 -14.25
N LEU A 100 -2.76 -7.16 -13.41
CA LEU A 100 -4.01 -7.85 -13.08
C LEU A 100 -5.23 -7.06 -13.56
N SER A 101 -6.21 -7.75 -14.13
CA SER A 101 -7.52 -7.18 -14.49
C SER A 101 -8.23 -6.58 -13.28
N SER A 102 -9.12 -5.60 -13.49
CA SER A 102 -9.95 -5.01 -12.42
C SER A 102 -10.74 -6.05 -11.64
N ALA A 103 -11.42 -6.94 -12.35
CA ALA A 103 -12.13 -8.07 -11.77
C ALA A 103 -11.19 -9.28 -11.59
N TYR A 104 -11.51 -10.12 -10.59
CA TYR A 104 -10.84 -11.40 -10.40
C TYR A 104 -11.03 -12.31 -11.62
N LYS A 105 -9.92 -12.91 -12.08
CA LYS A 105 -9.95 -14.02 -13.03
C LYS A 105 -9.03 -15.13 -12.57
N SER A 106 -9.50 -16.38 -12.66
CA SER A 106 -8.79 -17.56 -12.16
C SER A 106 -7.55 -17.93 -12.97
N ASP A 107 -7.41 -17.41 -14.20
CA ASP A 107 -6.26 -17.61 -15.08
C ASP A 107 -5.14 -16.57 -14.88
N GLU A 108 -5.42 -15.47 -14.17
CA GLU A 108 -4.44 -14.40 -13.90
C GLU A 108 -3.74 -14.54 -12.54
N ILE A 109 -4.34 -15.25 -11.59
CA ILE A 109 -3.80 -15.38 -10.23
C ILE A 109 -3.96 -16.80 -9.68
N TYR A 110 -2.89 -17.29 -9.04
CA TYR A 110 -2.87 -18.55 -8.30
C TYR A 110 -2.38 -18.31 -6.88
N VAL A 111 -3.11 -18.83 -5.88
CA VAL A 111 -2.80 -18.63 -4.46
C VAL A 111 -2.73 -19.98 -3.75
N VAL A 112 -1.66 -20.18 -2.99
CA VAL A 112 -1.43 -21.38 -2.16
C VAL A 112 -1.11 -20.94 -0.74
N SER A 113 -1.62 -21.68 0.24
CA SER A 113 -1.26 -21.53 1.63
C SER A 113 -0.86 -22.88 2.21
N THR A 114 -0.13 -22.87 3.32
CA THR A 114 -0.04 -24.04 4.18
C THR A 114 -1.42 -24.37 4.76
N ASP A 115 -1.62 -25.64 5.13
CA ASP A 115 -2.88 -26.13 5.70
C ASP A 115 -2.99 -25.84 7.21
N VAL A 116 -3.06 -24.55 7.56
CA VAL A 116 -3.39 -24.08 8.91
C VAL A 116 -4.30 -22.86 8.83
N ASP A 117 -5.27 -22.77 9.74
CA ASP A 117 -6.32 -21.74 9.74
C ASP A 117 -5.77 -20.33 9.51
N ARG A 118 -4.73 -19.96 10.26
CA ARG A 118 -4.14 -18.62 10.18
C ARG A 118 -3.59 -18.27 8.81
N THR A 119 -3.05 -19.22 8.05
CA THR A 119 -2.50 -18.93 6.71
C THR A 119 -3.60 -18.93 5.65
N ILE A 120 -4.58 -19.82 5.78
CA ILE A 120 -5.77 -19.85 4.90
C ILE A 120 -6.55 -18.54 5.04
N MET A 121 -6.86 -18.15 6.29
CA MET A 121 -7.58 -16.92 6.59
C MET A 121 -6.80 -15.66 6.18
N SER A 122 -5.47 -15.66 6.36
CA SER A 122 -4.60 -14.58 5.87
C SER A 122 -4.70 -14.43 4.36
N ALA A 123 -4.59 -15.52 3.61
CA ALA A 123 -4.70 -15.51 2.15
C ALA A 123 -6.08 -15.00 1.70
N GLN A 124 -7.16 -15.45 2.35
CA GLN A 124 -8.52 -14.96 2.08
C GLN A 124 -8.68 -13.46 2.37
N CYS A 125 -8.16 -12.97 3.50
CA CYS A 125 -8.22 -11.54 3.83
C CYS A 125 -7.42 -10.69 2.83
N CYS A 126 -6.24 -11.17 2.41
CA CYS A 126 -5.44 -10.52 1.38
C CYS A 126 -6.18 -10.48 0.05
N LEU A 127 -6.76 -11.60 -0.39
CA LEU A 127 -7.58 -11.66 -1.61
C LEU A 127 -8.81 -10.74 -1.55
N ALA A 128 -9.45 -10.63 -0.39
CA ALA A 128 -10.57 -9.70 -0.19
C ALA A 128 -10.15 -8.22 -0.32
N GLY A 129 -8.91 -7.88 0.01
CA GLY A 129 -8.34 -6.55 -0.24
C GLY A 129 -7.85 -6.36 -1.68
N MET A 130 -7.55 -7.45 -2.39
CA MET A 130 -7.15 -7.39 -3.79
C MET A 130 -8.34 -7.27 -4.74
N PHE A 131 -9.43 -7.98 -4.46
CA PHE A 131 -10.60 -8.10 -5.35
C PHE A 131 -11.87 -7.84 -4.55
N GLU A 132 -12.24 -6.56 -4.46
CA GLU A 132 -13.52 -6.16 -3.87
C GLU A 132 -14.68 -6.51 -4.81
N PRO A 133 -15.82 -7.02 -4.28
CA PRO A 133 -16.99 -7.41 -5.08
C PRO A 133 -17.76 -6.23 -5.67
#